data_AF-A0A453QTR6-F1
#
_entry.id   AF-A0A453QTR6-F1
#
_cell.length_a   1.000
_cell.length_b   1.000
_cell.length_c   1.000
_cell.angle_alpha   90.00
_cell.angle_beta   90.00
_cell.angle_gamma   90.00
#
_symmetry.space_group_name_H-M   'P 1'
#
loop_
_entity.id
_entity.type
_entity.pdbx_description
1 polymer ?
#
loop_
_entity_poly.entity_id
_entity_poly.type
_entity_poly.pdbx_seq_one_letter_code
_entity_poly.pdbx_strand_id
1 'polypeptide(L)'
;NAEDAARLLAMNKARGFPGMLGSIDCMHWSWKNIVQRHGMGNSTAKKKGSTIILEAVADQETWIWHAFFGMPGSLNDINVVNRSPPMNKIANGELPPVQFVANGRTYNYGYYLADGIYPKWQTFVKPL
;
A
#
# COMPACT_ATOMS: atom_id res chain seq x y z
N ASN A 1 5.68 3.62 11.61
CA ASN A 1 5.59 3.00 12.94
C ASN A 1 6.79 2.09 13.11
N ALA A 2 7.80 2.49 13.90
CA ALA A 2 9.11 1.79 13.93
C ALA A 2 9.05 0.46 14.68
N GLU A 3 8.25 0.38 15.73
CA GLU A 3 8.05 -0.83 16.54
C GLU A 3 7.31 -1.91 15.74
N ASP A 4 6.24 -1.54 15.03
CA ASP A 4 5.57 -2.46 14.10
C ASP A 4 6.54 -2.98 13.04
N ALA A 5 7.34 -2.09 12.42
CA ALA A 5 8.28 -2.49 11.39
C ALA A 5 9.29 -3.54 11.90
N ALA A 6 9.81 -3.37 13.13
CA ALA A 6 10.71 -4.34 13.74
C ALA A 6 10.01 -5.69 13.98
N ARG A 7 8.78 -5.68 14.52
CA ARG A 7 7.97 -6.88 14.75
C ARG A 7 7.70 -7.63 13.43
N LEU A 8 7.27 -6.89 12.40
CA LEU A 8 6.96 -7.41 11.08
C LEU A 8 8.18 -8.06 10.42
N LEU A 9 9.33 -7.40 10.46
CA LEU A 9 10.57 -7.91 9.88
C LEU A 9 11.05 -9.18 10.59
N ALA A 10 10.94 -9.23 11.92
CA ALA A 10 11.29 -10.42 12.69
C ALA A 10 10.37 -11.60 12.34
N MET A 11 9.05 -11.37 12.31
CA MET A 11 8.06 -12.38 11.96
C MET A 11 8.25 -12.91 10.52
N ASN A 12 8.39 -12.02 9.54
CA ASN A 12 8.55 -12.41 8.14
C ASN A 12 9.88 -13.11 7.89
N LYS A 13 10.96 -12.70 8.57
CA LYS A 13 12.25 -13.41 8.52
C LYS A 13 12.12 -14.85 9.03
N ALA A 14 11.41 -15.08 10.14
CA ALA A 14 11.22 -16.43 10.70
C ALA A 14 10.46 -17.37 9.74
N ARG A 15 9.67 -16.81 8.82
CA ARG A 15 8.89 -17.55 7.82
C ARG A 15 9.62 -17.77 6.48
N GLY A 16 10.84 -17.25 6.34
CA GLY A 16 11.59 -17.33 5.08
C GLY A 16 11.36 -16.16 4.11
N PHE A 17 10.72 -15.07 4.57
CA PHE A 17 10.54 -13.82 3.81
C PHE A 17 11.36 -12.67 4.45
N PRO A 18 12.70 -12.77 4.48
CA PRO A 18 13.53 -11.71 5.04
C PRO A 18 13.31 -10.42 4.24
N GLY A 19 13.18 -9.27 4.91
CA GLY A 19 13.01 -7.96 4.26
C GLY A 19 11.57 -7.57 3.89
N MET A 20 10.60 -8.45 4.11
CA MET A 20 9.19 -8.18 3.80
C MET A 20 8.55 -7.25 4.86
N LEU A 21 7.94 -6.17 4.38
CA LEU A 21 7.23 -5.18 5.19
C LEU A 21 5.71 -5.44 5.28
N GLY A 22 5.18 -6.28 4.40
CA GLY A 22 3.78 -6.70 4.41
C GLY A 22 3.21 -6.91 3.01
N SER A 23 1.94 -7.25 2.93
CA SER A 23 1.17 -7.29 1.69
C SER A 23 0.37 -5.99 1.56
N ILE A 24 0.46 -5.34 0.40
CA ILE A 24 -0.31 -4.13 0.09
C ILE A 24 -1.49 -4.49 -0.82
N ASP A 25 -2.66 -3.96 -0.49
CA ASP A 25 -3.85 -4.07 -1.34
C ASP A 25 -4.79 -2.86 -1.17
N CYS A 26 -5.66 -2.66 -2.16
CA CYS A 26 -6.67 -1.62 -2.20
C CYS A 26 -8.08 -2.22 -2.22
N MET A 27 -8.93 -1.80 -1.27
CA MET A 27 -10.35 -2.15 -1.26
C MET A 27 -11.23 -0.96 -1.64
N HIS A 28 -12.18 -1.21 -2.55
CA HIS A 28 -13.18 -0.23 -2.98
C HIS A 28 -14.49 -0.41 -2.21
N TRP A 29 -14.83 0.55 -1.35
CA TRP A 29 -16.10 0.55 -0.64
C TRP A 29 -17.05 1.57 -1.23
N SER A 30 -18.16 1.11 -1.82
CA SER A 30 -19.27 1.98 -2.20
C SER A 30 -19.92 2.58 -0.96
N TRP A 31 -19.83 3.89 -0.79
CA TRP A 31 -20.35 4.59 0.37
C TRP A 31 -21.52 5.50 -0.04
N LYS A 32 -22.74 5.11 0.35
CA LYS A 32 -23.97 5.80 -0.06
C LYS A 32 -24.12 7.23 0.49
N ASN A 33 -23.35 7.60 1.53
CA ASN A 33 -23.53 8.84 2.28
C ASN A 33 -22.37 9.85 2.13
N ILE A 34 -21.47 9.70 1.14
CA ILE A 34 -20.43 10.73 0.92
C ILE A 34 -21.13 11.94 0.34
N VAL A 35 -20.97 13.04 1.06
CA VAL A 35 -21.91 14.14 1.12
C VAL A 35 -22.01 14.86 -0.23
N GLN A 36 -23.24 14.99 -0.73
CA GLN A 36 -23.67 15.99 -1.71
C GLN A 36 -23.43 17.45 -1.24
N ARG A 37 -22.71 17.69 -0.13
CA ARG A 37 -22.79 18.92 0.68
C ARG A 37 -21.46 19.44 1.24
N HIS A 38 -20.31 19.14 0.64
CA HIS A 38 -19.08 19.87 0.97
C HIS A 38 -18.23 20.16 -0.27
N GLY A 39 -18.64 21.19 -1.02
CA GLY A 39 -17.75 22.18 -1.64
C GLY A 39 -16.63 21.73 -2.59
N MET A 40 -16.59 20.49 -3.08
CA MET A 40 -15.61 20.07 -4.09
C MET A 40 -16.23 20.11 -5.47
N GLY A 41 -15.75 21.06 -6.27
CA GLY A 41 -16.22 21.32 -7.63
C GLY A 41 -16.13 20.12 -8.57
N ASN A 42 -17.10 20.08 -9.48
CA ASN A 42 -17.05 19.53 -10.83
C ASN A 42 -16.43 18.15 -11.06
N SER A 43 -16.53 17.23 -10.11
CA SER A 43 -16.39 15.80 -10.43
C SER A 43 -17.77 15.23 -10.65
N THR A 44 -18.16 15.13 -11.91
CA THR A 44 -19.37 14.46 -12.36
C THR A 44 -19.54 13.13 -11.63
N ALA A 45 -20.45 13.11 -10.66
CA ALA A 45 -21.02 11.90 -10.09
C ALA A 45 -21.80 11.17 -11.21
N LYS A 46 -21.05 10.52 -12.12
CA LYS A 46 -21.62 9.67 -13.16
C LYS A 46 -22.13 8.40 -12.49
N LYS A 47 -23.38 8.42 -12.02
CA LYS A 47 -24.33 7.30 -11.85
C LYS A 47 -23.88 6.00 -11.14
N LYS A 48 -22.65 5.89 -10.64
CA LYS A 48 -22.12 4.78 -9.85
C LYS A 48 -21.71 5.41 -8.51
N GLY A 49 -22.29 4.94 -7.41
CA GLY A 49 -22.16 5.58 -6.09
C GLY A 49 -20.71 5.93 -5.73
N SER A 50 -20.54 7.01 -4.96
CA SER A 50 -19.24 7.45 -4.46
C SER A 50 -18.49 6.30 -3.79
N THR A 51 -17.31 5.95 -4.26
CA THR A 51 -16.44 4.92 -3.67
C THR A 51 -15.34 5.54 -2.82
N ILE A 52 -15.19 5.05 -1.60
CA ILE A 52 -13.99 5.27 -0.77
C ILE A 52 -13.00 4.17 -1.11
N ILE A 53 -11.72 4.50 -1.19
CA ILE A 53 -10.66 3.51 -1.34
C ILE A 53 -9.90 3.41 -0.04
N LEU A 54 -9.67 2.18 0.41
CA LEU A 54 -8.77 1.86 1.50
C LEU A 54 -7.55 1.15 0.91
N GLU A 55 -6.39 1.80 0.94
CA GLU A 55 -5.10 1.12 0.80
C GLU A 55 -4.67 0.64 2.18
N ALA A 56 -4.29 -0.62 2.30
CA ALA A 56 -3.77 -1.17 3.55
C ALA A 56 -2.51 -1.98 3.29
N VAL A 57 -1.57 -1.92 4.25
CA VAL A 57 -0.51 -2.91 4.36
C VAL A 57 -0.75 -3.75 5.59
N ALA A 58 -0.87 -5.06 5.35
CA ALA A 58 -1.14 -6.05 6.39
C ALA A 58 -0.04 -7.12 6.45
N ASP A 59 0.10 -7.72 7.63
CA ASP A 59 0.94 -8.88 7.84
C ASP A 59 0.15 -10.20 7.74
N GLN A 60 0.81 -11.33 8.02
CA GLN A 60 0.15 -12.64 7.96
C GLN A 60 -0.97 -12.79 8.99
N GLU A 61 -0.85 -12.13 10.14
CA GLU A 61 -1.84 -12.17 11.23
C GLU A 61 -2.96 -11.16 10.99
N THR A 62 -2.99 -10.51 9.81
CA THR A 62 -3.92 -9.46 9.41
C THR A 62 -3.79 -8.16 10.22
N TRP A 63 -2.64 -7.96 10.88
CA TRP A 63 -2.33 -6.68 11.51
C TRP A 63 -2.08 -5.61 10.46
N ILE A 64 -2.95 -4.61 10.43
CA ILE A 64 -2.85 -3.44 9.55
C ILE A 64 -1.99 -2.40 10.25
N TRP A 65 -0.73 -2.27 9.84
CA TRP A 65 0.19 -1.27 10.38
C TRP A 65 0.19 0.03 9.57
N HIS A 66 -0.35 0.00 8.35
CA HIS A 66 -0.58 1.18 7.52
C HIS A 66 -1.94 1.07 6.83
N ALA A 67 -2.71 2.16 6.90
CA ALA A 67 -3.98 2.31 6.20
C ALA A 67 -4.09 3.75 5.67
N PHE A 68 -4.59 3.91 4.46
CA PHE A 68 -4.82 5.21 3.85
C PHE A 68 -6.15 5.23 3.10
N PHE A 69 -6.93 6.30 3.30
CA PHE A 69 -8.21 6.49 2.65
C PHE A 69 -8.12 7.49 1.48
N GLY A 70 -8.54 7.03 0.30
CA GLY A 70 -8.63 7.82 -0.93
C GLY A 70 -10.03 8.34 -1.24
N MET A 71 -10.10 9.47 -1.95
CA MET A 71 -11.34 10.02 -2.49
C MET A 71 -11.78 9.33 -3.80
N PRO A 72 -13.07 9.33 -4.14
CA PRO A 72 -13.59 8.79 -5.41
C PRO A 72 -13.05 9.52 -6.65
N GLY A 73 -12.79 8.78 -7.74
CA GLY A 73 -12.28 9.32 -9.01
C GLY A 73 -11.94 8.23 -10.04
N SER A 74 -11.48 8.63 -11.24
CA SER A 74 -11.00 7.71 -12.29
C SER A 74 -9.51 7.39 -12.10
N LEU A 75 -9.14 6.10 -12.13
CA LEU A 75 -7.79 5.52 -11.88
C LEU A 75 -7.31 5.65 -10.43
N ASN A 76 -8.07 5.03 -9.54
CA ASN A 76 -8.16 5.48 -8.18
C ASN A 76 -7.18 4.72 -7.25
N ASP A 77 -6.76 3.50 -7.61
CA ASP A 77 -5.70 2.75 -6.91
C ASP A 77 -4.33 3.40 -7.06
N ILE A 78 -3.88 3.68 -8.29
CA ILE A 78 -2.57 4.33 -8.56
C ILE A 78 -2.53 5.74 -7.96
N ASN A 79 -3.64 6.48 -8.02
CA ASN A 79 -3.73 7.80 -7.42
C ASN A 79 -3.67 7.75 -5.89
N VAL A 80 -4.20 6.69 -5.27
CA VAL A 80 -4.11 6.45 -3.83
C VAL A 80 -2.69 6.09 -3.43
N VAL A 81 -2.06 5.16 -4.15
CA VAL A 81 -0.65 4.79 -3.96
C VAL A 81 0.26 6.01 -4.09
N ASN A 82 0.06 6.87 -5.08
CA ASN A 82 0.88 8.08 -5.23
C ASN A 82 0.65 9.13 -4.13
N ARG A 83 -0.48 9.06 -3.40
CA ARG A 83 -0.82 10.02 -2.34
C ARG A 83 -0.57 9.49 -0.95
N SER A 84 -0.47 8.17 -0.77
CA SER A 84 -0.23 7.56 0.52
C SER A 84 1.20 7.89 0.98
N PRO A 85 1.43 8.32 2.23
CA PRO A 85 2.75 8.79 2.66
C PRO A 85 3.91 7.81 2.44
N PRO A 86 3.82 6.51 2.76
CA PRO A 86 4.90 5.57 2.51
C PRO A 86 5.07 5.26 1.01
N MET A 87 3.98 5.20 0.26
CA MET A 87 4.05 4.89 -1.17
C MET A 87 4.53 6.08 -2.00
N ASN A 88 4.18 7.32 -1.62
CA ASN A 88 4.70 8.53 -2.24
C ASN A 88 6.22 8.64 -2.07
N LYS A 89 6.76 8.25 -0.90
CA LYS A 89 8.22 8.16 -0.72
C LYS A 89 8.86 7.18 -1.71
N ILE A 90 8.29 5.98 -1.82
CA ILE A 90 8.75 4.96 -2.78
C ILE A 90 8.65 5.47 -4.22
N ALA A 91 7.55 6.14 -4.57
CA ALA A 91 7.34 6.74 -5.89
C ALA A 91 8.40 7.80 -6.23
N ASN A 92 8.90 8.52 -5.21
CA ASN A 92 9.98 9.49 -5.34
C ASN A 92 11.39 8.88 -5.20
N GLY A 93 11.50 7.55 -5.12
CA GLY A 93 12.78 6.83 -5.04
C GLY A 93 13.33 6.67 -3.62
N GLU A 94 12.60 7.09 -2.58
CA GLU A 94 12.96 6.82 -1.19
C GLU A 94 12.58 5.39 -0.82
N LEU A 95 13.58 4.52 -0.75
CA LEU A 95 13.37 3.11 -0.43
C LEU A 95 13.29 2.89 1.09
N PRO A 96 12.44 1.96 1.58
CA PRO A 96 12.36 1.65 3.01
C PRO A 96 13.69 1.05 3.50
N PRO A 97 14.41 1.66 4.45
CA PRO A 97 15.73 1.19 4.85
C PRO A 97 15.62 -0.11 5.66
N VAL A 98 15.94 -1.24 5.03
CA VAL A 98 15.92 -2.57 5.65
C VAL A 98 17.09 -3.36 5.10
N GLN A 99 17.87 -4.00 5.97
CA GLN A 99 19.01 -4.81 5.55
C GLN A 99 18.70 -6.30 5.70
N PHE A 100 18.85 -7.07 4.63
CA PHE A 100 18.67 -8.51 4.66
C PHE A 100 19.49 -9.23 3.58
N VAL A 101 19.64 -10.55 3.71
CA VAL A 101 20.32 -11.39 2.72
C VAL A 101 19.31 -12.37 2.13
N ALA A 102 19.25 -12.43 0.81
CA ALA A 102 18.47 -13.42 0.08
C ALA A 102 19.28 -13.92 -1.12
N ASN A 103 19.31 -15.23 -1.33
CA ASN A 103 20.03 -15.87 -2.43
C ASN A 103 21.50 -15.40 -2.57
N GLY A 104 22.21 -15.29 -1.45
CA GLY A 104 23.61 -14.83 -1.41
C GLY A 104 23.83 -13.34 -1.72
N ARG A 105 22.76 -12.55 -1.88
CA ARG A 105 22.83 -11.11 -2.14
C ARG A 105 22.33 -10.34 -0.94
N THR A 106 23.06 -9.28 -0.59
CA THR A 106 22.63 -8.31 0.42
C THR A 106 21.73 -7.27 -0.22
N TYR A 107 20.59 -7.06 0.40
CA TYR A 107 19.64 -6.00 0.08
C TYR A 107 19.64 -4.99 1.22
N ASN A 108 19.45 -3.73 0.88
CA ASN A 108 19.51 -2.56 1.75
C ASN A 108 18.20 -1.76 1.70
N TYR A 109 17.14 -2.35 1.15
CA TYR A 109 15.77 -1.86 1.20
C TYR A 109 14.78 -2.98 1.44
N GLY A 110 13.63 -2.69 2.05
CA GLY A 110 12.54 -3.64 2.25
C GLY A 110 11.60 -3.73 1.05
N TYR A 111 10.77 -4.77 1.01
CA TYR A 111 9.77 -4.97 -0.05
C TYR A 111 8.37 -5.28 0.49
N TYR A 112 7.38 -5.10 -0.36
CA TYR A 112 5.98 -5.45 -0.14
C TYR A 112 5.55 -6.50 -1.16
N LEU A 113 4.63 -7.37 -0.77
CA LEU A 113 3.89 -8.20 -1.71
C LEU A 113 2.76 -7.36 -2.29
N ALA A 114 2.66 -7.32 -3.62
CA ALA A 114 1.66 -6.56 -4.33
C ALA A 114 1.08 -7.41 -5.47
N ASP A 115 -0.14 -7.13 -5.89
CA ASP A 115 -0.77 -7.83 -7.01
C ASP A 115 -0.26 -7.34 -8.39
N GLY A 116 -0.87 -7.88 -9.45
CA GLY A 116 -0.54 -7.54 -10.83
C GLY A 116 -0.75 -6.07 -11.21
N ILE A 117 -1.69 -5.35 -10.58
CA ILE A 117 -2.11 -4.00 -10.99
C ILE A 117 -1.17 -2.89 -10.47
N TYR A 118 -0.36 -3.17 -9.45
CA TYR A 118 0.61 -2.20 -8.93
C TYR A 118 1.73 -1.88 -9.96
N PRO A 119 2.36 -0.70 -9.89
CA PRO A 119 3.54 -0.38 -10.68
C PRO A 119 4.68 -1.40 -10.51
N LYS A 120 5.56 -1.52 -11.50
CA LYS A 120 6.78 -2.34 -11.40
C LYS A 120 7.88 -1.59 -10.63
N TRP A 121 7.66 -1.35 -9.34
CA TRP A 121 8.65 -0.73 -8.46
C TRP A 121 9.59 -1.77 -7.85
N GLN A 122 10.83 -1.37 -7.54
CA GLN A 122 11.85 -2.26 -6.96
C GLN A 122 11.43 -2.84 -5.60
N THR A 123 10.55 -2.14 -4.88
CA THR A 123 10.00 -2.55 -3.59
C THR A 123 8.77 -3.45 -3.72
N PHE A 124 8.20 -3.63 -4.91
CA PHE A 124 7.02 -4.48 -5.11
C PHE A 124 7.42 -5.81 -5.72
N VAL A 125 7.23 -6.86 -4.92
CA VAL A 125 7.37 -8.25 -5.36
C VAL A 125 5.98 -8.76 -5.68
N LYS A 126 5.81 -9.28 -6.89
CA LYS A 126 4.55 -9.82 -7.37
C LYS A 126 4.63 -11.35 -7.37
N PRO A 127 3.56 -12.06 -6.97
CA PRO A 127 3.46 -13.49 -7.22
C PRO A 127 3.47 -13.75 -8.73
N LEU A 128 4.04 -14.89 -9.12
CA LEU A 128 4.06 -15.38 -10.51
C LEU A 128 2.65 -15.74 -10.99
#